data_AF-A0A916EJW3-F1
#
_entry.id   AF-A0A916EJW3-F1
#
_cell.length_a   1.000
_cell.length_b   1.000
_cell.length_c   1.000
_cell.angle_alpha   90.00
_cell.angle_beta   90.00
_cell.angle_gamma   90.00
#
_symmetry.space_group_name_H-M   'P 1'
#
loop_
_entity.id
_entity.type
_entity.pdbx_description
1 polymer ?
#
loop_
_entity_poly.entity_id
_entity_poly.type
_entity_poly.pdbx_seq_one_letter_code
_entity_poly.pdbx_strand_id
1 'polypeptide(L)'
;MNEFISEEIPYNDISHDEFLAVKICKGQRPIISKDVPKLLADLIIKCWDAEIENRPTTKELYQLLTKWNDEIKNSKYSEDSEDSEDYEDYEDSENSQYSEIYSQIKECDEIGKKKFHNRSNEDRSKNIQTHPQAIYTSRLLNFKNLPKPVNSSDLSSFQFNSDTNSLENPISECLDVQLSELELNEIYQDGENNIE
;
A
#
# COMPACT_ATOMS: atom_id res chain seq x y z
N MET A 1 5.62 0.55 4.48
CA MET A 1 5.26 1.52 3.44
C MET A 1 3.77 1.80 3.48
N ASN A 2 2.89 0.81 3.30
CA ASN A 2 1.43 1.03 3.37
C ASN A 2 0.98 1.72 4.67
N GLU A 3 1.37 1.19 5.84
CA GLU A 3 1.03 1.78 7.16
C GLU A 3 1.42 3.25 7.29
N PHE A 4 2.59 3.63 6.78
CA PHE A 4 3.05 5.02 6.84
C PHE A 4 2.19 5.96 5.99
N ILE A 5 1.71 5.47 4.84
CA ILE A 5 0.92 6.25 3.89
C ILE A 5 -0.56 6.30 4.32
N SER A 6 -1.09 5.20 4.84
CA SER A 6 -2.47 5.12 5.31
C SER A 6 -2.66 5.70 6.72
N GLU A 7 -1.60 5.77 7.52
CA GLU A 7 -1.66 5.99 8.98
C GLU A 7 -2.52 4.93 9.70
N GLU A 8 -2.70 3.77 9.08
CA GLU A 8 -3.51 2.66 9.59
C GLU A 8 -2.64 1.44 9.77
N ILE A 9 -2.69 0.89 11.00
CA ILE A 9 -1.99 -0.35 11.30
C ILE A 9 -2.70 -1.50 10.59
N PRO A 10 -1.99 -2.34 9.81
CA PRO A 10 -2.58 -3.48 9.13
C PRO A 10 -3.28 -4.43 10.09
N TYR A 11 -4.50 -4.86 9.72
CA TYR A 11 -5.28 -5.88 10.44
C TYR A 11 -5.56 -5.55 11.91
N ASN A 12 -5.70 -4.26 12.25
CA ASN A 12 -5.84 -3.80 13.63
C ASN A 12 -7.12 -4.23 14.34
N ASP A 13 -8.15 -4.58 13.60
CA ASP A 13 -9.48 -4.89 14.08
C ASP A 13 -9.72 -6.40 14.26
N ILE A 14 -8.75 -7.23 13.90
CA ILE A 14 -8.88 -8.69 13.90
C ILE A 14 -7.78 -9.40 14.70
N SER A 15 -8.04 -10.65 15.08
CA SER A 15 -7.07 -11.52 15.75
C SER A 15 -5.90 -11.87 14.84
N HIS A 16 -4.68 -11.89 15.38
CA HIS A 16 -3.49 -12.37 14.66
C HIS A 16 -3.29 -13.87 14.87
N ASP A 17 -4.24 -14.69 14.42
CA ASP A 17 -4.22 -16.14 14.57
C ASP A 17 -3.96 -16.87 13.23
N GLU A 18 -4.14 -18.20 13.25
CA GLU A 18 -3.97 -19.05 12.07
C GLU A 18 -4.95 -18.69 10.95
N PHE A 19 -6.17 -18.24 11.28
CA PHE A 19 -7.16 -17.86 10.28
C PHE A 19 -6.70 -16.64 9.48
N LEU A 20 -6.17 -15.62 10.16
CA LEU A 20 -5.59 -14.47 9.45
C LEU A 20 -4.41 -14.90 8.57
N ALA A 21 -3.53 -15.78 9.08
CA ALA A 21 -2.41 -16.29 8.30
C ALA A 21 -2.88 -17.03 7.02
N VAL A 22 -3.92 -17.86 7.12
CA VAL A 22 -4.54 -18.53 5.98
C VAL A 22 -5.13 -17.53 4.99
N LYS A 23 -5.86 -16.50 5.45
CA LYS A 23 -6.41 -15.47 4.57
C LYS A 23 -5.32 -14.70 3.83
N ILE A 24 -4.20 -14.37 4.50
CA ILE A 24 -3.04 -13.73 3.86
C ILE A 24 -2.43 -14.64 2.78
N CYS A 25 -2.30 -15.95 3.05
CA CYS A 25 -1.88 -16.91 2.03
C CYS A 25 -2.87 -16.97 0.87
N LYS A 26 -4.18 -16.88 1.11
CA LYS A 26 -5.21 -16.82 0.06
C LYS A 26 -5.28 -15.45 -0.66
N GLY A 27 -4.34 -14.54 -0.42
CA GLY A 27 -4.22 -13.28 -1.16
C GLY A 27 -4.79 -12.06 -0.44
N GLN A 28 -5.28 -12.19 0.80
CA GLN A 28 -5.68 -11.01 1.58
C GLN A 28 -4.47 -10.08 1.79
N ARG A 29 -4.65 -8.80 1.49
CA ARG A 29 -3.66 -7.74 1.70
C ARG A 29 -4.33 -6.54 2.38
N PRO A 30 -3.57 -5.70 3.09
CA PRO A 30 -4.04 -4.41 3.55
C PRO A 30 -4.57 -3.57 2.40
N ILE A 31 -5.60 -2.77 2.67
CA ILE A 31 -6.17 -1.86 1.68
C ILE A 31 -5.16 -0.75 1.38
N ILE A 32 -4.99 -0.45 0.09
CA ILE A 32 -4.29 0.74 -0.39
C ILE A 32 -5.37 1.76 -0.73
N SER A 33 -5.31 2.94 -0.12
CA SER A 33 -6.26 4.00 -0.43
C SER A 33 -6.12 4.45 -1.88
N LYS A 34 -7.23 4.77 -2.54
CA LYS A 34 -7.25 5.38 -3.88
C LYS A 34 -6.51 6.72 -3.97
N ASP A 35 -6.27 7.35 -2.82
CA ASP A 35 -5.53 8.60 -2.71
C ASP A 35 -4.02 8.41 -2.68
N VAL A 36 -3.55 7.15 -2.66
CA VAL A 36 -2.13 6.82 -2.80
C VAL A 36 -1.75 6.92 -4.27
N PRO A 37 -0.64 7.61 -4.61
CA PRO A 37 -0.24 7.73 -6.01
C PRO A 37 0.08 6.36 -6.56
N LYS A 38 -0.30 6.13 -7.82
CA LYS A 38 -0.16 4.84 -8.50
C LYS A 38 1.24 4.27 -8.37
N LEU A 39 2.27 5.11 -8.53
CA LEU A 39 3.66 4.72 -8.40
C LEU A 39 4.03 4.15 -7.01
N LEU A 40 3.45 4.67 -5.92
CA LEU A 40 3.62 4.11 -4.57
C LEU A 40 2.78 2.86 -4.37
N ALA A 41 1.56 2.84 -4.89
CA ALA A 41 0.70 1.66 -4.82
C ALA A 41 1.32 0.47 -5.55
N ASP A 42 1.79 0.66 -6.79
CA ASP A 42 2.50 -0.34 -7.58
C ASP A 42 3.74 -0.87 -6.84
N LEU A 43 4.47 0.02 -6.15
CA LEU A 43 5.62 -0.39 -5.35
C LEU A 43 5.21 -1.23 -4.13
N ILE A 44 4.16 -0.84 -3.40
CA ILE A 44 3.62 -1.62 -2.28
C ILE A 44 3.19 -3.00 -2.78
N ILE A 45 2.49 -3.05 -3.92
CA ILE A 45 2.01 -4.28 -4.55
C ILE A 45 3.18 -5.21 -4.87
N LYS A 46 4.22 -4.66 -5.49
CA LYS A 46 5.42 -5.43 -5.83
C LYS A 46 6.14 -5.97 -4.58
N CYS A 47 6.13 -5.24 -3.47
CA CYS A 47 6.80 -5.66 -2.23
C CYS A 47 6.17 -6.91 -1.58
N TRP A 48 4.87 -7.14 -1.76
CA TRP A 48 4.14 -8.22 -1.10
C TRP A 48 3.58 -9.27 -2.08
N ASP A 49 4.18 -9.34 -3.28
CA ASP A 49 3.85 -10.34 -4.30
C ASP A 49 4.01 -11.76 -3.72
N ALA A 50 3.10 -12.66 -4.05
CA ALA A 50 3.15 -14.03 -3.58
C ALA A 50 4.41 -14.76 -4.05
N GLU A 51 4.85 -14.50 -5.29
CA GLU A 51 6.06 -15.10 -5.85
C GLU A 51 7.29 -14.26 -5.49
N ILE A 52 8.30 -14.91 -4.94
CA ILE A 52 9.44 -14.23 -4.31
C ILE A 52 10.32 -13.51 -5.34
N GLU A 53 10.41 -14.05 -6.54
CA GLU A 53 11.15 -13.49 -7.68
C GLU A 53 10.59 -12.15 -8.18
N ASN A 54 9.31 -11.86 -7.91
CA ASN A 54 8.68 -10.61 -8.30
C ASN A 54 8.96 -9.48 -7.30
N ARG A 55 9.36 -9.84 -6.07
CA ARG A 55 9.62 -8.87 -5.01
C ARG A 55 10.93 -8.14 -5.26
N PRO A 56 10.97 -6.81 -5.08
CA PRO A 56 12.21 -6.08 -5.16
C PRO A 56 13.10 -6.43 -3.96
N THR A 57 14.40 -6.55 -4.21
CA THR A 57 15.39 -6.63 -3.16
C THR A 57 15.48 -5.28 -2.42
N THR A 58 15.98 -5.31 -1.18
CA THR A 58 16.24 -4.07 -0.43
C THR A 58 17.16 -3.10 -1.17
N LYS A 59 18.12 -3.63 -1.96
CA LYS A 59 19.03 -2.82 -2.78
C LYS A 59 18.28 -2.10 -3.90
N GLU A 60 17.42 -2.79 -4.62
CA GLU A 60 16.60 -2.20 -5.69
C GLU A 60 15.63 -1.17 -5.12
N LEU A 61 14.99 -1.46 -3.99
CA LEU A 61 14.14 -0.50 -3.29
C LEU A 61 14.90 0.78 -2.91
N TYR A 62 16.09 0.64 -2.32
CA TYR A 62 16.92 1.78 -1.95
C TYR A 62 17.29 2.64 -3.17
N GLN A 63 17.72 2.01 -4.26
CA GLN A 63 18.09 2.72 -5.49
C GLN A 63 16.89 3.44 -6.12
N LEU A 64 15.74 2.80 -6.17
CA LEU A 64 14.49 3.38 -6.68
C LEU A 64 14.07 4.61 -5.87
N LEU A 65 14.00 4.48 -4.54
CA LEU A 65 13.60 5.56 -3.65
C LEU A 65 14.60 6.74 -3.67
N THR A 66 15.90 6.44 -3.79
CA THR A 66 16.95 7.47 -3.94
C THR A 66 16.76 8.25 -5.23
N LYS A 67 16.53 7.55 -6.35
CA LYS A 67 16.28 8.18 -7.65
C LYS A 67 15.08 9.11 -7.60
N TRP A 68 13.95 8.67 -7.02
CA TRP A 68 12.77 9.50 -6.86
C TRP A 68 13.05 10.75 -6.04
N ASN A 69 13.78 10.62 -4.93
CA ASN A 69 14.16 11.74 -4.10
C ASN A 69 15.03 12.77 -4.85
N ASP A 70 15.95 12.31 -5.69
CA ASP A 70 16.80 13.20 -6.50
C ASP A 70 15.99 13.91 -7.59
N GLU A 71 15.05 13.21 -8.25
CA GLU A 71 14.12 13.83 -9.22
C GLU A 71 13.24 14.92 -8.57
N ILE A 72 12.73 14.66 -7.36
CA ILE A 72 11.94 15.64 -6.59
C ILE A 72 12.78 16.86 -6.20
N LYS A 73 14.04 16.66 -5.83
CA LYS A 73 14.94 17.77 -5.49
C LYS A 73 15.22 18.64 -6.71
N ASN A 74 15.59 18.02 -7.82
CA ASN A 74 15.95 18.74 -9.05
C ASN A 74 14.77 19.58 -9.59
N SER A 75 13.55 19.07 -9.47
CA SER A 75 12.32 19.80 -9.87
C SER A 75 11.95 20.96 -8.94
N LYS A 76 12.33 20.92 -7.65
CA LYS A 76 12.11 22.05 -6.73
C LYS A 76 13.10 23.19 -6.95
N TYR A 77 14.37 22.88 -7.22
CA TYR A 77 15.39 23.92 -7.46
C TYR A 77 15.14 24.74 -8.74
N SER A 78 14.34 24.22 -9.69
CA SER A 78 13.89 24.99 -10.85
C SER A 78 12.71 25.92 -10.59
N GLU A 79 11.94 25.74 -9.50
CA GLU A 79 10.80 26.61 -9.15
C GLU A 79 11.24 27.84 -8.32
N ASP A 80 12.30 27.73 -7.51
CA ASP A 80 12.74 28.79 -6.59
C ASP A 80 13.76 29.79 -7.20
N SER A 81 14.15 29.62 -8.47
CA SER A 81 15.21 30.39 -9.13
C SER A 81 14.73 31.62 -9.92
N GLU A 82 13.46 32.02 -9.83
CA GLU A 82 12.93 33.19 -10.55
C GLU A 82 13.26 34.55 -9.87
N ASP A 83 13.87 34.56 -8.68
CA ASP A 83 14.13 35.79 -7.89
C ASP A 83 15.60 36.27 -7.90
N SER A 84 16.48 35.71 -8.74
CA SER A 84 17.85 36.23 -8.92
C SER A 84 18.06 36.88 -10.29
N GLU A 85 18.00 38.21 -10.33
CA GLU A 85 18.23 39.07 -11.53
C GLU A 85 19.68 39.08 -12.07
N ASP A 86 20.49 38.05 -11.85
CA ASP A 86 21.88 38.07 -12.30
C ASP A 86 22.40 36.65 -12.55
N TYR A 87 22.15 36.09 -13.74
CA TYR A 87 23.06 35.16 -14.41
C TYR A 87 22.61 34.93 -15.88
N GLU A 88 23.56 35.10 -16.80
CA GLU A 88 23.36 34.98 -18.25
C GLU A 88 23.09 33.53 -18.72
N ASP A 89 22.13 33.45 -19.64
CA ASP A 89 22.12 32.65 -20.87
C ASP A 89 22.75 31.25 -20.83
N TYR A 90 21.88 30.27 -20.59
CA TYR A 90 21.94 28.97 -21.27
C TYR A 90 20.53 28.64 -21.78
N GLU A 91 20.17 29.14 -22.96
CA GLU A 91 19.19 28.46 -23.80
C GLU A 91 19.73 27.05 -24.16
N ASP A 92 19.12 26.01 -23.61
CA ASP A 92 18.60 24.85 -24.36
C ASP A 92 18.24 23.71 -23.39
N SER A 93 17.00 23.72 -22.89
CA SER A 93 16.25 22.48 -22.73
C SER A 93 14.77 22.80 -22.58
N GLU A 94 14.11 23.10 -23.69
CA GLU A 94 12.66 23.00 -23.78
C GLU A 94 12.22 21.54 -23.58
N ASN A 95 12.22 21.05 -22.33
CA ASN A 95 11.41 19.90 -21.92
C ASN A 95 11.40 19.64 -20.40
N SER A 96 11.18 20.66 -19.56
CA SER A 96 10.82 20.40 -18.15
C SER A 96 9.37 19.92 -18.05
N GLN A 97 9.05 18.87 -18.81
CA GLN A 97 7.90 18.03 -18.56
C GLN A 97 8.21 17.36 -17.23
N TYR A 98 7.61 17.85 -16.14
CA TYR A 98 7.74 17.27 -14.81
C TYR A 98 7.78 15.75 -14.91
N SER A 99 8.75 15.11 -14.25
CA SER A 99 8.80 13.65 -14.26
C SER A 99 7.47 13.13 -13.70
N GLU A 100 6.95 12.06 -14.28
CA GLU A 100 5.69 11.45 -13.87
C GLU A 100 5.65 11.18 -12.36
N ILE A 101 6.83 10.89 -11.78
CA ILE A 101 7.10 10.74 -10.35
C ILE A 101 6.78 12.03 -9.57
N TYR A 102 7.31 13.19 -9.99
CA TYR A 102 7.05 14.47 -9.31
C TYR A 102 5.57 14.83 -9.34
N SER A 103 4.92 14.69 -10.50
CA SER A 103 3.50 15.01 -10.67
C SER A 103 2.62 14.19 -9.72
N GLN A 104 2.84 12.87 -9.66
CA GLN A 104 2.07 11.99 -8.77
C GLN A 104 2.30 12.29 -7.29
N ILE A 105 3.54 12.62 -6.89
CA ILE A 105 3.85 12.97 -5.49
C ILE A 105 3.25 14.32 -5.09
N LYS A 106 3.33 15.33 -5.97
CA LYS A 106 2.74 16.65 -5.72
C LYS A 106 1.24 16.56 -5.53
N GLU A 107 0.54 15.80 -6.37
CA GLU A 107 -0.90 15.53 -6.22
C GLU A 107 -1.22 14.91 -4.87
N CYS A 108 -0.40 13.95 -4.41
CA CYS A 108 -0.63 13.26 -3.15
C CYS A 108 -0.33 14.13 -1.93
N ASP A 109 0.68 14.99 -2.00
CA ASP A 109 0.92 16.03 -1.00
C ASP A 109 -0.27 16.99 -0.90
N GLU A 110 -0.89 17.37 -2.02
CA GLU A 110 -2.09 18.21 -2.03
C GLU A 110 -3.31 17.51 -1.42
N ILE A 111 -3.54 16.25 -1.76
CA ILE A 111 -4.63 15.44 -1.16
C ILE A 111 -4.39 15.29 0.34
N GLY A 112 -3.16 14.96 0.74
CA GLY A 112 -2.74 14.90 2.14
C GLY A 112 -3.06 16.20 2.85
N LYS A 113 -2.56 17.34 2.36
CA LYS A 113 -2.83 18.67 2.94
C LYS A 113 -4.33 18.91 3.11
N LYS A 114 -5.17 18.62 2.10
CA LYS A 114 -6.63 18.77 2.19
C LYS A 114 -7.25 17.88 3.29
N LYS A 115 -6.83 16.61 3.39
CA LYS A 115 -7.29 15.68 4.44
C LYS A 115 -6.87 16.15 5.83
N PHE A 116 -5.63 16.62 5.98
CA PHE A 116 -5.07 17.00 7.28
C PHE A 116 -5.50 18.38 7.75
N HIS A 117 -5.81 19.32 6.85
CA HIS A 117 -6.30 20.64 7.25
C HIS A 117 -7.68 20.57 7.93
N ASN A 118 -8.46 19.53 7.62
CA ASN A 118 -9.79 19.27 8.18
C ASN A 118 -9.75 18.42 9.46
N ARG A 119 -8.60 17.85 9.85
CA ARG A 119 -8.45 17.06 11.08
C ARG A 119 -8.20 18.01 12.25
N SER A 120 -9.13 18.06 13.20
CA SER A 120 -8.90 18.75 14.47
C SER A 120 -7.76 18.05 15.24
N ASN A 121 -6.99 18.78 16.06
CA ASN A 121 -5.92 18.17 16.87
C ASN A 121 -6.43 17.10 17.85
N GLU A 122 -7.73 17.04 18.14
CA GLU A 122 -8.38 16.01 18.97
C GLU A 122 -8.50 14.65 18.27
N ASP A 123 -8.48 14.60 16.93
CA ASP A 123 -8.52 13.34 16.17
C ASP A 123 -7.17 12.60 16.14
N ARG A 124 -6.06 13.32 16.38
CA ARG A 124 -4.69 12.76 16.34
C ARG A 124 -4.35 11.86 17.54
N SER A 125 -5.09 11.98 18.64
CA SER A 125 -4.82 11.27 19.89
C SER A 125 -5.79 10.12 20.15
N LYS A 126 -6.56 9.68 19.15
CA LYS A 126 -7.33 8.43 19.26
C LYS A 126 -6.34 7.32 19.54
N ASN A 127 -6.35 6.80 20.77
CA ASN A 127 -5.67 5.56 21.13
C ASN A 127 -5.97 4.56 20.01
N ILE A 128 -4.93 4.04 19.36
CA ILE A 128 -5.10 3.06 18.31
C ILE A 128 -5.71 1.83 18.99
N GLN A 129 -7.02 1.68 18.85
CA GLN A 129 -7.74 0.59 19.46
C GLN A 129 -7.50 -0.62 18.56
N THR A 130 -6.67 -1.53 19.03
CA THR A 130 -6.41 -2.79 18.35
C THR A 130 -7.24 -3.90 18.98
N HIS A 131 -7.54 -4.94 18.20
CA HIS A 131 -8.12 -6.16 18.70
C HIS A 131 -7.25 -6.72 19.84
N PRO A 132 -7.83 -7.23 20.95
CA PRO A 132 -7.04 -7.72 22.09
C PRO A 132 -6.07 -8.86 21.76
N GLN A 133 -6.31 -9.57 20.66
CA GLN A 133 -5.46 -10.66 20.14
C GLN A 133 -4.61 -10.24 18.93
N ALA A 134 -4.61 -8.95 18.56
CA ALA A 134 -3.66 -8.41 17.60
C ALA A 134 -2.28 -8.26 18.26
N ILE A 135 -1.24 -8.74 17.58
CA ILE A 135 0.14 -8.73 18.10
C ILE A 135 1.05 -8.09 17.06
N TYR A 136 1.64 -6.94 17.43
CA TYR A 136 2.55 -6.15 16.59
C TYR A 136 4.01 -6.25 17.01
N THR A 137 4.30 -7.01 18.05
CA THR A 137 5.66 -7.34 18.46
C THR A 137 6.11 -8.64 17.81
N SER A 138 7.42 -8.77 17.54
CA SER A 138 8.01 -9.98 16.98
C SER A 138 7.66 -11.23 17.81
N ARG A 139 7.20 -12.28 17.14
CA ARG A 139 6.94 -13.60 17.72
C ARG A 139 7.11 -14.69 16.67
N LEU A 140 7.30 -15.93 17.13
CA LEU A 140 7.32 -17.08 16.23
C LEU A 140 5.89 -17.38 15.75
N LEU A 141 5.71 -17.53 14.43
CA LEU A 141 4.49 -18.05 13.82
C LEU A 141 4.67 -19.56 13.62
N ASN A 142 3.92 -20.38 14.35
CA ASN A 142 3.97 -21.83 14.27
C ASN A 142 2.63 -22.38 13.79
N PHE A 143 2.33 -22.18 12.52
CA PHE A 143 1.16 -22.71 11.83
C PHE A 143 1.63 -23.84 10.91
N LYS A 144 1.09 -25.06 11.09
CA LYS A 144 1.63 -26.25 10.44
C LYS A 144 1.18 -26.40 8.99
N ASN A 145 -0.02 -25.92 8.66
CA ASN A 145 -0.72 -26.24 7.41
C ASN A 145 -1.18 -24.98 6.66
N LEU A 146 -0.27 -24.03 6.42
CA LEU A 146 -0.60 -22.84 5.61
C LEU A 146 -0.65 -23.20 4.12
N PRO A 147 -1.66 -22.73 3.36
CA PRO A 147 -1.72 -22.94 1.92
C PRO A 147 -0.62 -22.15 1.20
N LYS A 148 -0.32 -22.53 -0.05
CA LYS A 148 0.61 -21.77 -0.90
C LYS A 148 0.09 -20.32 -1.03
N PRO A 149 0.95 -19.30 -0.84
CA PRO A 149 0.53 -17.92 -1.02
C PRO A 149 0.13 -17.66 -2.48
N VAL A 150 -0.94 -16.90 -2.68
CA VAL A 150 -1.39 -16.39 -3.98
C VAL A 150 -1.55 -14.87 -3.92
N ASN A 151 -1.53 -14.22 -5.09
CA ASN A 151 -1.81 -12.79 -5.20
C ASN A 151 -3.32 -12.54 -5.08
N SER A 152 -3.70 -11.36 -4.60
CA SER A 152 -5.11 -10.96 -4.51
C SER A 152 -5.77 -11.03 -5.89
N SER A 153 -6.90 -11.74 -6.00
CA SER A 153 -7.76 -11.74 -7.18
C SER A 153 -8.66 -10.51 -7.24
N ASP A 154 -8.84 -9.83 -6.11
CA ASP A 154 -9.70 -8.67 -6.01
C ASP A 154 -8.96 -7.43 -6.50
N LEU A 155 -9.25 -7.04 -7.74
CA LEU A 155 -8.72 -5.82 -8.35
C LEU A 155 -9.47 -4.55 -7.89
N SER A 156 -10.50 -4.69 -7.03
CA SER A 156 -11.20 -3.53 -6.46
C SER A 156 -10.30 -2.69 -5.55
N SER A 157 -9.25 -3.29 -4.96
CA SER A 157 -8.15 -2.54 -4.33
C SER A 157 -7.26 -1.77 -5.31
N PHE A 158 -7.47 -1.92 -6.63
CA PHE A 158 -6.63 -1.39 -7.70
C PHE A 158 -7.40 -0.61 -8.78
N GLN A 159 -8.61 -0.12 -8.49
CA GLN A 159 -9.34 0.77 -9.41
C GLN A 159 -8.66 2.16 -9.50
N PHE A 160 -7.56 2.21 -10.26
CA PHE A 160 -7.06 3.43 -10.87
C PHE A 160 -7.96 3.73 -12.05
N ASN A 161 -8.91 4.65 -11.85
CA ASN A 161 -9.80 5.10 -12.91
C ASN A 161 -8.98 5.75 -14.03
N SER A 162 -8.77 5.04 -15.14
CA SER A 162 -8.67 5.68 -16.44
C SER A 162 -10.10 5.95 -16.92
N ASP A 163 -10.51 7.21 -16.81
CA ASP A 163 -11.64 7.85 -17.48
C ASP A 163 -12.88 6.98 -17.75
N THR A 164 -13.82 6.92 -16.81
CA THR A 164 -15.27 6.89 -17.13
C THR A 164 -16.08 7.53 -16.00
N ASN A 165 -16.88 8.54 -16.35
CA ASN A 165 -17.87 9.16 -15.47
C ASN A 165 -19.00 8.17 -15.19
N SER A 166 -19.02 7.55 -14.02
CA SER A 166 -20.26 7.07 -13.40
C SER A 166 -20.15 7.13 -11.88
N LEU A 167 -20.83 8.14 -11.34
CA LEU A 167 -21.11 8.35 -9.93
C LEU A 167 -22.04 7.23 -9.43
N GLU A 168 -21.53 6.32 -8.60
CA GLU A 168 -22.30 5.69 -7.51
C GLU A 168 -21.36 5.41 -6.33
N ASN A 169 -21.69 5.95 -5.16
CA ASN A 169 -21.06 5.62 -3.88
C ASN A 169 -21.23 4.13 -3.57
N PRO A 170 -20.21 3.45 -3.03
CA PRO A 170 -20.44 2.35 -2.12
C PRO A 170 -20.05 2.78 -0.71
N ILE A 171 -21.05 2.73 0.16
CA ILE A 171 -20.89 2.61 1.60
C ILE A 171 -19.94 1.42 1.83
N SER A 172 -18.95 1.63 2.69
CA SER A 172 -18.04 0.60 3.17
C SER A 172 -18.85 -0.41 4.00
N GLU A 173 -19.45 -1.37 3.31
CA GLU A 173 -19.78 -2.66 3.90
C GLU A 173 -18.57 -3.55 3.68
N CYS A 174 -17.94 -3.90 4.79
CA CYS A 174 -16.96 -4.96 4.88
C CYS A 174 -17.53 -6.19 4.16
N LEU A 175 -17.03 -6.49 2.97
CA LEU A 175 -17.32 -7.75 2.30
C LEU A 175 -16.62 -8.83 3.12
N ASP A 176 -17.38 -9.42 4.05
CA ASP A 176 -17.08 -10.72 4.61
C ASP A 176 -16.92 -11.68 3.43
N VAL A 177 -15.67 -11.94 3.03
CA VAL A 177 -15.34 -13.21 2.37
C VAL A 177 -15.61 -14.28 3.41
N GLN A 178 -16.87 -14.71 3.50
CA GLN A 178 -17.29 -15.88 4.24
C GLN A 178 -16.66 -17.08 3.53
N LEU A 179 -15.42 -17.41 3.92
CA LEU A 179 -14.90 -18.75 3.74
C LEU A 179 -15.88 -19.66 4.48
N SER A 180 -16.70 -20.40 3.73
CA SER A 180 -17.61 -21.36 4.34
C SER A 180 -16.80 -22.37 5.16
N GLU A 181 -17.32 -22.84 6.29
CA GLU A 181 -16.68 -23.88 7.11
C GLU A 181 -16.24 -25.11 6.28
N LEU A 182 -16.88 -25.33 5.13
CA LEU A 182 -16.55 -26.39 4.18
C LEU A 182 -15.17 -26.20 3.53
N GLU A 183 -14.78 -24.99 3.13
CA GLU A 183 -13.45 -24.71 2.57
C GLU A 183 -12.33 -24.80 3.62
N LEU A 184 -12.65 -24.59 4.89
CA LEU A 184 -11.71 -24.78 6.00
C LEU A 184 -11.56 -26.26 6.34
N ASN A 185 -12.66 -27.03 6.33
CA ASN A 185 -12.63 -28.46 6.57
C ASN A 185 -11.84 -29.23 5.51
N GLU A 186 -11.89 -28.82 4.23
CA GLU A 186 -11.05 -29.42 3.18
C GLU A 186 -9.54 -29.26 3.47
N ILE A 187 -9.10 -28.12 4.02
CA ILE A 187 -7.70 -27.89 4.41
C ILE A 187 -7.28 -28.79 5.59
N TYR A 188 -8.18 -29.08 6.53
CA TYR A 188 -7.89 -29.97 7.66
C TYR A 188 -7.89 -31.46 7.27
N GLN A 189 -8.56 -31.86 6.18
CA GLN A 189 -8.66 -33.26 5.75
C GLN A 189 -7.49 -33.74 4.88
N ASP A 190 -6.79 -32.84 4.18
CA ASP A 190 -5.60 -33.21 3.38
C ASP A 190 -4.37 -33.57 4.24
N GLY A 191 -4.43 -33.33 5.55
CA GLY A 191 -3.36 -33.66 6.51
C GLY A 191 -3.45 -35.04 7.17
N GLU A 192 -4.58 -35.75 7.07
CA GLU A 192 -4.79 -37.02 7.79
C GLU A 192 -4.57 -38.29 6.95
N ASN A 193 -4.36 -38.19 5.63
CA ASN A 193 -4.33 -39.38 4.74
C ASN A 193 -2.94 -39.90 4.35
N ASN A 194 -1.87 -39.59 5.09
CA ASN A 194 -0.54 -40.16 4.83
C ASN A 194 0.08 -40.79 6.09
N ILE A 195 -0.59 -41.80 6.65
CA ILE A 195 0.05 -42.81 7.51
C ILE A 195 -0.53 -44.18 7.14
N GLU A 196 0.11 -44.87 6.20
CA GLU A 196 0.21 -46.34 6.20
C GLU A 196 1.57 -46.76 5.61
#